data_AF-A0A166DRE6-F1
#
_entry.id   AF-A0A166DRE6-F1
#
_cell.length_a   1.000
_cell.length_b   1.000
_cell.length_c   1.000
_cell.angle_alpha   90.00
_cell.angle_beta   90.00
_cell.angle_gamma   90.00
#
_symmetry.space_group_name_H-M   'P 1'
#
loop_
_entity.id
_entity.type
_entity.pdbx_description
1 polymer ?
#
loop_
_entity_poly.entity_id
_entity_poly.type
_entity_poly.pdbx_seq_one_letter_code
_entity_poly.pdbx_strand_id
1 'polypeptide(L)'
;MIYGNLLNARIHLNEDTLYSGEPTRIYPVPEIAGQIAHAETLLRDGKLFEAQEFVLKNWTGRQGQAYQPVGNLFITMKNQGEVSSYHRALDIRHSMHHESYEQGGVKYERTTFASYPDNVIVIHLISDRPGTLSFTLR
;
A
#
# COMPACT_ATOMS: atom_id res chain seq x y z
N MET A 1 0.88 -2.04 -5.13
CA MET A 1 -0.06 -1.27 -5.99
C MET A 1 0.63 -0.85 -7.28
N ILE A 2 0.00 -1.07 -8.44
CA ILE A 2 0.58 -0.80 -9.76
C ILE A 2 -0.06 0.45 -10.37
N TYR A 3 0.75 1.47 -10.66
CA TYR A 3 0.29 2.73 -11.26
C TYR A 3 0.36 2.67 -12.78
N GLY A 4 -0.56 3.38 -13.44
CA GLY A 4 -0.55 3.51 -14.90
C GLY A 4 0.56 4.45 -15.37
N ASN A 5 1.47 3.93 -16.19
CA ASN A 5 2.39 4.62 -17.10
C ASN A 5 3.27 3.53 -17.72
N LEU A 6 3.10 3.26 -19.01
CA LEU A 6 3.72 2.13 -19.68
C LEU A 6 5.25 2.20 -19.70
N LEU A 7 5.78 3.37 -20.10
CA LEU A 7 7.22 3.55 -20.30
C LEU A 7 7.95 3.87 -19.00
N ASN A 8 7.26 4.42 -18.00
CA ASN A 8 7.81 4.76 -16.69
C ASN A 8 6.87 4.25 -15.59
N ALA A 9 6.84 2.93 -15.43
CA ALA A 9 5.94 2.30 -14.49
C ALA A 9 6.43 2.46 -13.05
N ARG A 10 5.47 2.59 -12.15
CA ARG A 10 5.70 2.63 -10.70
C ARG A 10 4.87 1.54 -10.03
N ILE A 11 5.54 0.73 -9.22
CA ILE A 11 4.93 -0.29 -8.38
C ILE A 11 5.25 0.07 -6.94
N HIS A 12 4.22 0.48 -6.19
CA HIS A 12 4.34 0.74 -4.75
C HIS A 12 4.27 -0.59 -4.01
N LEU A 13 5.29 -0.86 -3.21
CA LEU A 13 5.50 -2.08 -2.46
C LEU A 13 5.12 -1.88 -1.00
N ASN A 14 4.57 -2.94 -0.43
CA ASN A 14 4.10 -3.03 0.94
C ASN A 14 4.49 -4.41 1.47
N GLU A 15 4.84 -4.45 2.75
CA GLU A 15 5.05 -5.66 3.53
C GLU A 15 4.17 -5.50 4.78
N ASP A 16 3.49 -6.55 5.21
CA ASP A 16 2.36 -6.43 6.15
C ASP A 16 2.79 -6.23 7.60
N THR A 17 4.08 -6.31 7.90
CA THR A 17 4.67 -6.11 9.23
C THR A 17 5.48 -4.81 9.36
N LEU A 18 5.64 -4.05 8.28
CA LEU A 18 6.36 -2.77 8.32
C LEU A 18 5.52 -1.65 8.94
N TYR A 19 5.73 -1.40 10.23
CA TYR A 19 5.09 -0.33 11.00
C TYR A 19 6.14 0.57 11.66
N SER A 20 5.74 1.79 12.03
CA SER A 20 6.56 2.66 12.88
C SER A 20 6.71 2.07 14.29
N GLY A 21 7.63 2.63 15.09
CA GLY A 21 7.74 2.33 16.51
C GLY A 21 8.83 1.34 16.85
N GLU A 22 8.95 1.05 18.15
CA GLU A 22 10.04 0.26 18.72
C GLU A 22 9.46 -0.93 19.48
N PRO A 23 9.91 -2.18 19.22
CA PRO A 23 9.37 -3.38 19.87
C PRO A 23 9.51 -3.39 21.40
N THR A 24 10.47 -2.66 21.95
CA THR A 24 10.87 -2.74 23.36
C THR A 24 10.23 -1.69 24.25
N ARG A 25 9.49 -0.74 23.68
CA ARG A 25 8.92 0.36 24.45
C ARG A 25 7.50 0.04 24.93
N ILE A 26 7.37 -0.15 26.24
CA ILE A 26 6.07 -0.33 26.89
C ILE A 26 5.46 1.06 27.15
N TYR A 27 4.23 1.26 26.68
CA TYR A 27 3.47 2.48 26.96
C TYR A 27 2.47 2.20 28.09
N PRO A 28 2.40 3.06 29.12
CA PRO A 28 1.44 2.89 30.19
C PRO A 28 0.02 3.04 29.64
N VAL A 29 -0.86 2.12 30.03
CA VAL A 29 -2.29 2.21 29.75
C VAL A 29 -2.92 3.09 30.84
N PRO A 30 -3.67 4.15 30.50
CA PRO A 30 -4.39 4.93 31.50
C PRO A 30 -5.31 4.04 32.33
N GLU A 31 -5.36 4.27 33.64
CA GLU A 31 -6.34 3.64 34.51
C GLU A 31 -7.72 4.24 34.20
N ILE A 32 -8.66 3.42 33.74
CA ILE A 32 -10.01 3.87 33.34
C ILE A 32 -11.08 3.29 34.26
N ALA A 33 -10.91 2.06 34.76
CA ALA A 33 -11.96 1.33 35.47
C ALA A 33 -12.42 2.07 36.74
N GLY A 34 -11.50 2.66 37.49
CA GLY A 34 -11.78 3.45 38.70
C GLY A 34 -12.46 4.79 38.41
N GLN A 35 -12.58 5.19 37.15
CA GLN A 35 -13.08 6.51 36.73
C GLN A 35 -14.43 6.46 36.02
N ILE A 36 -14.89 5.28 35.61
CA ILE A 36 -16.14 5.10 34.83
C ILE A 36 -17.34 5.69 35.57
N ALA A 37 -17.50 5.38 36.86
CA ALA A 37 -18.65 5.84 37.65
C ALA A 37 -18.74 7.39 37.71
N HIS A 38 -17.61 8.08 37.72
CA HIS A 38 -17.58 9.53 37.72
C HIS A 38 -18.04 10.09 36.35
N ALA A 39 -17.50 9.55 35.26
CA ALA A 39 -17.92 9.94 33.91
C ALA A 39 -19.42 9.68 33.68
N GLU A 40 -19.94 8.53 34.13
CA GLU A 40 -21.36 8.20 34.06
C GLU A 40 -22.23 9.17 34.86
N THR A 41 -21.78 9.62 36.02
CA THR A 41 -22.49 10.61 36.83
C THR A 41 -22.60 11.95 36.09
N LEU A 42 -21.51 12.45 35.52
CA LEU A 42 -21.52 13.69 34.72
C LEU A 42 -22.50 13.59 33.53
N LEU A 43 -22.54 12.44 32.87
CA LEU A 43 -23.47 12.18 31.75
C LEU A 43 -24.93 12.15 32.22
N ARG A 44 -25.23 11.48 33.34
CA ARG A 44 -26.59 11.41 33.92
C ARG A 44 -27.09 12.78 34.38
N ASP A 45 -26.19 13.62 34.87
CA ASP A 45 -26.47 15.00 35.28
C ASP A 45 -26.65 15.97 34.10
N GLY A 46 -26.42 15.53 32.86
CA GLY A 46 -26.47 16.39 31.66
C GLY A 46 -25.25 17.30 31.48
N LYS A 47 -24.18 17.09 32.25
CA LYS A 47 -22.92 17.87 32.21
C LYS A 47 -22.00 17.38 31.10
N LEU A 48 -22.44 17.54 29.86
CA LEU A 48 -21.80 16.92 28.69
C LEU A 48 -20.39 17.45 28.42
N PHE A 49 -20.15 18.75 28.60
CA PHE A 49 -18.83 19.35 28.38
C PHE A 49 -17.83 18.91 29.43
N GLU A 50 -18.25 18.85 30.69
CA GLU A 50 -17.43 18.37 31.80
C GLU A 50 -17.11 16.88 31.65
N ALA A 51 -18.07 16.07 31.19
CA ALA A 51 -17.83 14.67 30.87
C ALA A 51 -16.80 14.50 29.74
N GLN A 52 -16.92 15.29 28.66
CA GLN A 52 -15.97 15.27 27.55
C GLN A 52 -14.57 15.68 28.01
N GLU A 53 -14.44 16.80 28.72
CA GLU A 53 -13.16 17.29 29.25
C GLU A 53 -12.52 16.25 30.18
N PHE A 54 -13.32 15.61 31.04
CA PHE A 54 -12.85 14.55 31.93
C PHE A 54 -12.30 13.34 31.14
N VAL A 55 -13.03 12.84 30.15
CA VAL A 55 -12.61 11.69 29.35
C VAL A 55 -11.37 12.04 28.51
N LEU A 56 -11.35 13.20 27.84
CA LEU A 56 -10.21 13.62 27.03
C LEU A 56 -8.94 13.76 27.86
N LYS A 57 -9.05 14.26 29.09
CA LYS A 57 -7.91 14.43 29.99
C LYS A 57 -7.38 13.11 30.54
N ASN A 58 -8.25 12.18 30.91
CA ASN A 58 -7.85 11.03 31.71
C ASN A 58 -7.81 9.70 30.95
N TRP A 59 -8.57 9.55 29.86
CA TRP A 59 -8.71 8.27 29.15
C TRP A 59 -7.95 8.24 27.83
N THR A 60 -7.38 9.36 27.40
CA THR A 60 -6.59 9.41 26.17
C THR A 60 -5.23 8.75 26.38
N GLY A 61 -4.93 7.78 25.52
CA GLY A 61 -3.64 7.12 25.45
C GLY A 61 -2.86 7.55 24.21
N ARG A 62 -1.69 6.94 24.02
CA ARG A 62 -0.93 7.11 22.78
C ARG A 62 -1.69 6.49 21.61
N GLN A 63 -1.66 7.16 20.46
CA GLN A 63 -2.14 6.61 19.19
C GLN A 63 -1.30 5.38 18.78
N GLY A 64 -1.92 4.46 18.04
CA GLY A 64 -1.26 3.26 17.52
C GLY A 64 -0.07 3.58 16.59
N GLN A 65 0.75 2.57 16.30
CA GLN A 65 1.82 2.72 15.31
C GLN A 65 1.24 2.86 13.90
N ALA A 66 1.94 3.61 13.05
CA ALA A 66 1.51 3.85 11.69
C ALA A 66 2.09 2.79 10.74
N TYR A 67 1.23 2.17 9.93
CA TYR A 67 1.66 1.33 8.82
C TYR A 67 2.55 2.12 7.86
N GLN A 68 3.66 1.53 7.42
CA GLN A 68 4.65 2.20 6.58
C GLN A 68 4.74 1.57 5.19
N PRO A 69 4.92 2.38 4.14
CA PRO A 69 5.24 1.87 2.82
C PRO A 69 6.67 1.33 2.78
N VAL A 70 6.88 0.19 2.12
CA VAL A 70 8.25 -0.34 1.89
C VAL A 70 9.00 0.57 0.93
N GLY A 71 8.31 1.05 -0.10
CA GLY A 71 8.89 1.91 -1.11
C GLY A 71 8.27 1.70 -2.48
N ASN A 72 9.02 2.06 -3.52
CA ASN A 72 8.56 1.97 -4.90
C ASN A 72 9.62 1.28 -5.74
N LEU A 73 9.19 0.36 -6.60
CA LEU A 73 9.96 -0.15 -7.72
C LEU A 73 9.55 0.64 -8.98
N PHE A 74 10.54 1.15 -9.69
CA PHE A 74 10.37 1.82 -10.96
C PHE A 74 10.89 0.94 -12.10
N ILE A 75 10.12 0.87 -13.19
CA ILE A 75 10.54 0.21 -14.44
C ILE A 75 10.49 1.25 -15.54
N THR A 76 11.65 1.55 -16.12
CA THR A 76 11.76 2.49 -17.25
C THR A 76 12.14 1.72 -18.51
N MET A 77 11.23 1.70 -19.48
CA MET A 77 11.47 1.11 -20.80
C MET A 77 12.41 2.04 -21.59
N LYS A 78 13.44 1.49 -22.24
CA LYS A 78 14.41 2.30 -23.00
C LYS A 78 13.96 2.62 -24.43
N ASN A 79 12.93 1.93 -24.90
CA ASN A 79 12.48 2.02 -26.27
C ASN A 79 11.80 3.37 -26.50
N GLN A 80 12.14 4.01 -27.61
CA GLN A 80 11.60 5.31 -28.00
C GLN A 80 10.58 5.17 -29.12
N GLY A 81 9.70 6.14 -29.22
CA GLY A 81 8.65 6.18 -30.24
C GLY A 81 7.26 6.18 -29.65
N GLU A 82 6.28 6.32 -30.52
CA GLU A 82 4.87 6.40 -30.14
C GLU A 82 4.35 5.03 -29.71
N VAL A 83 3.49 5.04 -28.68
CA VAL A 83 2.88 3.84 -28.13
C VAL A 83 1.43 3.75 -28.61
N SER A 84 1.05 2.59 -29.13
CA SER A 84 -0.31 2.30 -29.57
C SER A 84 -0.86 1.06 -28.87
N SER A 85 -2.15 0.78 -29.11
CA SER A 85 -2.79 -0.49 -28.70
C SER A 85 -2.67 -0.79 -27.21
N TYR A 86 -2.66 0.25 -26.36
CA TYR A 86 -2.50 0.09 -24.92
C TYR A 86 -3.73 -0.55 -24.30
N HIS A 87 -3.49 -1.61 -23.53
CA HIS A 87 -4.48 -2.25 -22.70
C HIS A 87 -3.91 -2.50 -21.30
N ARG A 88 -4.75 -2.33 -20.27
CA ARG A 88 -4.45 -2.76 -18.89
C ARG A 88 -5.67 -3.43 -18.26
N ALA A 89 -5.44 -4.48 -17.50
CA ALA A 89 -6.48 -5.21 -16.80
C ALA A 89 -5.96 -5.79 -15.47
N LEU A 90 -6.88 -5.94 -14.53
CA LEU A 90 -6.71 -6.81 -13.37
C LEU A 90 -7.64 -8.00 -13.55
N ASP A 91 -7.08 -9.17 -13.82
CA ASP A 91 -7.82 -10.42 -13.83
C ASP A 91 -8.01 -10.90 -12.38
N ILE A 92 -9.22 -10.70 -11.86
CA ILE A 92 -9.60 -11.09 -10.50
C ILE A 92 -9.71 -12.62 -10.37
N ARG A 93 -10.00 -13.35 -11.46
CA ARG A 93 -10.12 -14.81 -11.42
C ARG A 93 -8.77 -15.48 -11.20
N HIS A 94 -7.71 -14.92 -11.76
CA HIS A 94 -6.36 -15.46 -11.65
C HIS A 94 -5.42 -14.63 -10.78
N SER A 95 -5.90 -13.52 -10.19
CA SER A 95 -5.12 -12.60 -9.36
C SER A 95 -3.89 -12.01 -10.08
N MET A 96 -4.04 -11.70 -11.36
CA MET A 96 -2.95 -11.21 -12.21
C MET A 96 -3.26 -9.82 -12.79
N HIS A 97 -2.28 -8.92 -12.73
CA HIS A 97 -2.32 -7.67 -13.46
C HIS A 97 -1.63 -7.83 -14.81
N HIS A 98 -2.28 -7.38 -15.88
CA HIS A 98 -1.78 -7.45 -17.24
C HIS A 98 -1.74 -6.06 -17.87
N GLU A 99 -0.65 -5.76 -18.55
CA GLU A 99 -0.51 -4.60 -19.43
C GLU A 99 0.06 -5.05 -20.77
N SER A 100 -0.47 -4.52 -21.87
CA SER A 100 0.08 -4.75 -23.21
C SER A 100 0.06 -3.46 -24.02
N TYR A 101 1.03 -3.31 -24.92
CA TYR A 101 1.10 -2.18 -25.84
C TYR A 101 1.96 -2.54 -27.06
N GLU A 102 1.89 -1.70 -28.09
CA GLU A 102 2.74 -1.79 -29.27
C GLU A 102 3.62 -0.55 -29.40
N GLN A 103 4.86 -0.75 -29.82
CA GLN A 103 5.79 0.34 -30.13
C GLN A 103 6.72 -0.10 -31.26
N GLY A 104 6.80 0.68 -32.35
CA GLY A 104 7.65 0.34 -33.50
C GLY A 104 7.30 -1.01 -34.17
N GLY A 105 6.03 -1.42 -34.12
CA GLY A 105 5.58 -2.70 -34.68
C GLY A 105 6.03 -3.93 -33.87
N VAL A 106 6.35 -3.75 -32.60
CA VAL A 106 6.67 -4.81 -31.63
C VAL A 106 5.63 -4.77 -30.52
N LYS A 107 5.06 -5.92 -30.17
CA LYS A 107 4.14 -6.06 -29.04
C LYS A 107 4.93 -6.33 -27.75
N TYR A 108 4.59 -5.59 -26.70
CA TYR A 108 5.14 -5.75 -25.35
C TYR A 108 4.04 -6.13 -24.37
N GLU A 109 4.35 -7.03 -23.45
CA GLU A 109 3.42 -7.47 -22.41
C GLU A 109 4.11 -7.52 -21.05
N ARG A 110 3.41 -7.04 -20.02
CA ARG A 110 3.81 -7.14 -18.62
C ARG A 110 2.72 -7.84 -17.84
N THR A 111 3.07 -8.95 -17.20
CA THR A 111 2.24 -9.63 -16.21
C THR A 111 2.84 -9.45 -14.82
N THR A 112 2.03 -9.10 -13.83
CA THR A 112 2.49 -8.89 -12.46
C THR A 112 1.53 -9.52 -11.46
N PHE A 113 2.07 -10.27 -10.50
CA PHE A 113 1.31 -10.91 -9.42
C PHE A 113 2.18 -11.12 -8.18
N ALA A 114 1.54 -11.35 -7.04
CA ALA A 114 2.20 -11.78 -5.81
C ALA A 114 1.93 -13.28 -5.62
N SER A 115 2.97 -14.11 -5.69
CA SER A 115 2.87 -15.55 -5.51
C SER A 115 2.80 -15.89 -4.02
N TYR A 116 1.67 -16.43 -3.59
CA TYR A 116 1.55 -17.02 -2.26
C TYR A 116 2.46 -18.25 -2.06
N PRO A 117 2.48 -19.27 -2.94
CA PRO A 117 3.30 -20.47 -2.70
C PRO A 117 4.81 -20.19 -2.73
N ASP A 118 5.25 -19.19 -3.51
CA ASP A 118 6.68 -18.86 -3.65
C ASP A 118 7.12 -17.67 -2.77
N ASN A 119 6.17 -17.00 -2.11
CA ASN A 119 6.40 -15.81 -1.27
C ASN A 119 7.21 -14.70 -1.97
N VAL A 120 6.88 -14.40 -3.22
CA VAL A 120 7.55 -13.36 -4.03
C VAL A 120 6.58 -12.56 -4.87
N ILE A 121 6.95 -11.32 -5.20
CA ILE A 121 6.29 -10.55 -6.26
C ILE A 121 6.99 -10.86 -7.59
N VAL A 122 6.22 -11.28 -8.58
CA VAL A 122 6.71 -11.63 -9.92
C VAL A 122 6.29 -10.56 -10.91
N ILE A 123 7.24 -10.15 -11.75
CA ILE A 123 7.02 -9.25 -12.88
C ILE A 123 7.61 -9.93 -14.12
N HIS A 124 6.73 -10.40 -15.00
CA HIS A 124 7.12 -11.05 -16.25
C HIS A 124 6.94 -10.05 -17.40
N LEU A 125 8.05 -9.69 -18.05
CA LEU A 125 8.11 -8.78 -19.19
C LEU A 125 8.50 -9.56 -20.44
N ILE A 126 7.73 -9.44 -21.51
CA ILE A 126 8.01 -10.09 -22.79
C ILE A 126 7.84 -9.11 -23.95
N SER A 127 8.53 -9.41 -25.06
CA SER A 127 8.35 -8.77 -26.37
C SER A 127 8.23 -9.84 -27.43
N ASP A 128 7.41 -9.64 -28.46
CA ASP A 128 7.23 -10.62 -29.54
C ASP A 128 8.40 -10.66 -30.55
N ARG A 129 9.37 -9.75 -30.42
CA ARG A 129 10.58 -9.72 -31.25
C ARG A 129 11.86 -9.89 -30.40
N PRO A 130 12.74 -10.86 -30.74
CA PRO A 130 14.01 -11.06 -30.04
C PRO A 130 14.88 -9.80 -29.99
N GLY A 131 15.53 -9.57 -28.85
CA GLY A 131 16.49 -8.46 -28.67
C GLY A 131 15.86 -7.08 -28.54
N THR A 132 14.52 -6.96 -28.48
CA THR A 132 13.83 -5.66 -28.43
C THR A 132 13.39 -5.23 -27.03
N LEU A 133 13.52 -6.10 -26.03
CA LEU A 133 13.19 -5.77 -24.64
C LEU A 133 14.40 -5.14 -23.95
N SER A 134 14.28 -3.85 -23.59
CA SER A 134 15.33 -3.12 -22.87
C SER A 134 14.71 -2.18 -21.85
N PHE A 135 15.15 -2.28 -20.59
CA PHE A 135 14.62 -1.50 -19.48
C PHE A 135 15.67 -1.32 -18.37
N THR A 136 15.36 -0.44 -17.43
CA THR A 136 16.10 -0.28 -16.16
C THR A 136 15.16 -0.41 -14.97
N LEU A 137 15.68 -0.89 -13.86
CA LEU A 137 15.00 -0.96 -12.57
C LEU A 137 15.65 0.02 -11.59
N ARG A 138 14.83 0.67 -10.76
CA ARG A 138 15.27 1.57 -9.68
C ARG A 138 14.36 1.47 -8.47
#